data_AF-A0A6G0VRM1-F1
#
_entry.id   AF-A0A6G0VRM1-F1
#
_cell.length_a   1.000
_cell.length_b   1.000
_cell.length_c   1.000
_cell.angle_alpha   90.00
_cell.angle_beta   90.00
_cell.angle_gamma   90.00
#
_symmetry.space_group_name_H-M   'P 1'
#
loop_
_entity.id
_entity.type
_entity.pdbx_description
1 polymer ?
#
loop_
_entity_poly.entity_id
_entity_poly.type
_entity_poly.pdbx_seq_one_letter_code
_entity_poly.pdbx_strand_id
1 'polypeptide(L)'
;MEKNGNTEHMQCENGNCDTATTNCSTQTTQFDGLTGLHQPGLDTGDAFGSLFKSGPRQGLGISSTDKDAWYYNMHHKHRGKAIIFNHENFQIRDLKSRAGTGLDCINLEASLKNLGFDVTPYVDLTLDELDKKLDYWAKEDYTNYDCFLMAVLSHGEQGIIYAKDGAYKPEDNLWGRFTGDKCVTLAGKPKLFFIQACQGDRLDGGVQLRTQVDGSSTFKIPIYADFLIAYSTIP
;
A
#
# COMPACT_ATOMS: atom_id res chain seq x y z
N MET A 1 25.23 -46.41 -5.80
CA MET A 1 25.00 -46.15 -7.23
C MET A 1 25.07 -44.65 -7.43
N GLU A 2 26.20 -44.16 -7.93
CA GLU A 2 26.36 -42.74 -8.30
C GLU A 2 25.97 -42.53 -9.76
N LYS A 3 25.47 -41.34 -10.11
CA LYS A 3 25.66 -40.72 -11.42
C LYS A 3 25.73 -39.20 -11.28
N ASN A 4 26.84 -38.63 -11.75
CA ASN A 4 27.05 -37.19 -11.96
C ASN A 4 26.84 -36.85 -13.46
N GLY A 5 26.76 -35.56 -13.80
CA GLY A 5 26.59 -35.05 -15.18
C GLY A 5 25.31 -34.19 -15.32
N ASN A 6 25.29 -32.85 -15.39
CA ASN A 6 26.25 -31.75 -15.64
C ASN A 6 26.14 -31.11 -17.05
N THR A 7 26.20 -29.77 -17.08
CA THR A 7 26.53 -28.88 -18.22
C THR A 7 25.45 -28.51 -19.28
N GLU A 8 25.05 -27.23 -19.25
CA GLU A 8 24.81 -26.24 -20.33
C GLU A 8 24.07 -26.59 -21.65
N HIS A 9 23.15 -25.69 -22.05
CA HIS A 9 23.48 -24.75 -23.14
C HIS A 9 22.68 -23.44 -23.08
N MET A 10 23.35 -22.33 -23.43
CA MET A 10 22.76 -21.01 -23.71
C MET A 10 22.87 -20.74 -25.21
N GLN A 11 21.84 -20.19 -25.83
CA GLN A 11 21.91 -19.59 -27.17
C GLN A 11 21.01 -18.37 -27.27
N CYS A 12 21.56 -17.29 -27.83
CA CYS A 12 20.82 -16.13 -28.34
C CYS A 12 21.25 -15.94 -29.79
N GLU A 13 20.32 -15.67 -30.70
CA GLU A 13 20.64 -15.29 -32.07
C GLU A 13 19.91 -14.01 -32.48
N ASN A 14 20.47 -13.30 -33.45
CA ASN A 14 20.13 -11.94 -33.82
C ASN A 14 19.30 -11.90 -35.11
N GLY A 15 18.47 -10.86 -35.28
CA GLY A 15 17.74 -10.62 -36.53
C GLY A 15 17.28 -9.17 -36.65
N ASN A 16 18.07 -8.33 -37.33
CA ASN A 16 17.77 -6.92 -37.57
C ASN A 16 17.09 -6.72 -38.93
N CYS A 17 16.19 -5.73 -39.04
CA CYS A 17 15.95 -5.03 -40.31
C CYS A 17 15.51 -3.57 -40.09
N ASP A 18 16.27 -2.64 -40.64
CA ASP A 18 15.97 -1.20 -40.67
C ASP A 18 15.06 -0.84 -41.85
N THR A 19 14.23 0.21 -41.68
CA THR A 19 14.00 1.33 -42.62
C THR A 19 12.79 2.15 -42.15
N ALA A 20 12.61 3.46 -42.36
CA ALA A 20 13.46 4.65 -42.51
C ALA A 20 12.60 5.72 -43.24
N THR A 21 12.47 6.93 -42.68
CA THR A 21 11.88 8.14 -43.33
C THR A 21 10.41 8.05 -43.80
N THR A 22 9.61 9.12 -43.94
CA THR A 22 9.78 10.60 -43.89
C THR A 22 8.44 11.20 -43.31
N ASN A 23 8.13 12.49 -43.14
CA ASN A 23 8.73 13.77 -43.55
C ASN A 23 8.41 14.91 -42.52
N CYS A 24 8.80 16.16 -42.81
CA CYS A 24 8.44 17.36 -42.03
C CYS A 24 8.24 18.59 -42.96
N SER A 25 7.79 19.73 -42.40
CA SER A 25 7.40 21.01 -43.06
C SER A 25 6.08 20.94 -43.86
N THR A 26 5.26 21.99 -44.00
CA THR A 26 5.56 23.42 -44.30
C THR A 26 4.90 24.44 -43.32
N GLN A 27 5.41 25.69 -43.29
CA GLN A 27 4.81 26.87 -42.62
C GLN A 27 4.03 27.76 -43.63
N THR A 28 3.31 28.82 -43.16
CA THR A 28 3.32 30.22 -43.70
C THR A 28 2.26 31.16 -43.06
N THR A 29 2.69 32.36 -42.63
CA THR A 29 2.03 33.68 -42.29
C THR A 29 0.48 33.79 -42.09
N GLN A 30 -0.11 34.46 -41.07
CA GLN A 30 0.08 35.81 -40.44
C GLN A 30 -0.66 36.98 -41.15
N PHE A 31 -1.52 37.74 -40.43
CA PHE A 31 -1.56 39.23 -40.32
C PHE A 31 -2.62 39.74 -39.30
N ASP A 32 -2.62 41.05 -38.99
CA ASP A 32 -3.11 41.64 -37.72
C ASP A 32 -4.45 42.42 -37.76
N GLY A 33 -4.97 42.82 -36.57
CA GLY A 33 -6.08 43.78 -36.42
C GLY A 33 -6.40 44.15 -34.95
N LEU A 34 -6.62 45.44 -34.64
CA LEU A 34 -6.83 45.99 -33.28
C LEU A 34 -8.18 46.73 -33.13
N THR A 35 -8.68 46.82 -31.87
CA THR A 35 -9.35 47.96 -31.18
C THR A 35 -10.57 47.58 -30.32
N GLY A 36 -10.84 48.35 -29.25
CA GLY A 36 -12.11 48.34 -28.50
C GLY A 36 -11.97 48.34 -26.96
N LEU A 37 -12.48 49.39 -26.29
CA LEU A 37 -12.53 49.52 -24.82
C LEU A 37 -13.97 49.68 -24.32
N HIS A 38 -14.41 48.83 -23.39
CA HIS A 38 -15.51 49.18 -22.46
C HIS A 38 -15.57 48.32 -21.19
N GLN A 39 -15.78 48.98 -20.04
CA GLN A 39 -16.27 48.44 -18.77
C GLN A 39 -17.06 49.56 -18.06
N PRO A 40 -18.14 49.23 -17.33
CA PRO A 40 -18.19 49.59 -15.91
C PRO A 40 -18.95 48.60 -14.99
N GLY A 41 -18.78 48.73 -13.66
CA GLY A 41 -19.56 48.01 -12.62
C GLY A 41 -18.94 46.66 -12.23
N LEU A 42 -18.12 46.51 -11.18
CA LEU A 42 -18.38 46.68 -9.73
C LEU A 42 -19.54 45.83 -9.16
N ASP A 43 -19.16 44.75 -8.46
CA ASP A 43 -19.53 44.57 -7.05
C ASP A 43 -18.27 44.10 -6.27
N THR A 44 -18.28 44.14 -4.94
CA THR A 44 -17.06 44.19 -4.10
C THR A 44 -17.16 43.43 -2.78
N GLY A 45 -16.06 42.76 -2.42
CA GLY A 45 -15.82 42.19 -1.08
C GLY A 45 -16.25 40.72 -0.89
N ASP A 46 -15.71 39.96 0.07
CA ASP A 46 -14.58 40.22 0.98
C ASP A 46 -13.92 38.89 1.39
N ALA A 47 -12.61 38.73 1.11
CA ALA A 47 -11.83 37.54 1.56
C ALA A 47 -10.31 37.78 1.52
N PHE A 48 -9.78 38.79 2.23
CA PHE A 48 -8.33 39.04 2.28
C PHE A 48 -7.61 38.02 3.20
N GLY A 49 -7.22 36.86 2.65
CA GLY A 49 -6.71 35.71 3.40
C GLY A 49 -5.28 35.30 3.07
N SER A 50 -4.29 36.03 3.61
CA SER A 50 -2.84 35.71 3.71
C SER A 50 -2.14 35.06 2.50
N LEU A 51 -1.14 35.76 1.95
CA LEU A 51 -0.24 35.27 0.89
C LEU A 51 0.75 34.20 1.42
N PHE A 52 0.23 33.01 1.75
CA PHE A 52 1.07 31.84 2.01
C PHE A 52 1.75 31.40 0.72
N LYS A 53 3.10 31.47 0.70
CA LYS A 53 3.91 30.96 -0.40
C LYS A 53 3.56 29.49 -0.65
N SER A 54 3.15 29.16 -1.87
CA SER A 54 2.91 27.79 -2.28
C SER A 54 4.21 26.98 -2.21
N GLY A 55 4.34 26.12 -1.19
CA GLY A 55 5.30 25.04 -1.22
C GLY A 55 5.02 24.08 -2.39
N PRO A 56 5.96 23.18 -2.72
CA PRO A 56 5.74 22.22 -3.81
C PRO A 56 4.46 21.42 -3.56
N ARG A 57 3.56 21.39 -4.55
CA ARG A 57 2.42 20.47 -4.52
C ARG A 57 2.97 19.04 -4.57
N GLN A 58 2.92 18.35 -3.44
CA GLN A 58 3.04 16.88 -3.43
C GLN A 58 1.96 16.30 -4.36
N GLY A 59 2.29 15.19 -5.02
CA GLY A 59 1.52 14.65 -6.14
C GLY A 59 0.05 14.42 -5.76
N LEU A 60 -0.87 14.95 -6.55
CA LEU A 60 -2.30 14.76 -6.32
C LEU A 60 -2.68 13.33 -6.73
N GLY A 61 -2.75 12.43 -5.76
CA GLY A 61 -3.12 11.02 -5.98
C GLY A 61 -4.51 10.91 -6.62
N ILE A 62 -4.59 10.18 -7.73
CA ILE A 62 -5.86 9.91 -8.43
C ILE A 62 -6.40 8.60 -7.90
N SER A 63 -7.61 8.63 -7.32
CA SER A 63 -8.32 7.42 -6.90
C SER A 63 -8.54 6.49 -8.11
N SER A 64 -8.19 5.21 -7.98
CA SER A 64 -8.46 4.19 -9.00
C SER A 64 -9.92 3.73 -9.05
N THR A 65 -10.75 4.24 -8.14
CA THR A 65 -12.17 3.92 -7.98
C THR A 65 -12.99 5.21 -8.07
N ASP A 66 -14.14 5.18 -8.75
CA ASP A 66 -15.09 6.31 -8.76
C ASP A 66 -15.59 6.60 -7.33
N LYS A 67 -15.79 7.88 -7.00
CA LYS A 67 -16.22 8.35 -5.68
C LYS A 67 -17.56 7.73 -5.26
N ASP A 68 -18.47 7.54 -6.21
CA ASP A 68 -19.83 7.07 -5.94
C ASP A 68 -20.02 5.56 -6.26
N ALA A 69 -18.92 4.81 -6.38
CA ALA A 69 -18.93 3.36 -6.57
C ALA A 69 -19.10 2.61 -5.23
N TRP A 70 -20.01 1.64 -5.22
CA TRP A 70 -20.30 0.77 -4.06
C TRP A 70 -19.19 -0.27 -3.77
N TYR A 71 -18.20 -0.40 -4.65
CA TYR A 71 -17.13 -1.40 -4.59
C TYR A 71 -15.82 -0.79 -5.09
N TYR A 72 -14.70 -1.16 -4.47
CA TYR A 72 -13.36 -0.86 -4.98
C TYR A 72 -13.15 -1.44 -6.38
N ASN A 73 -12.33 -0.76 -7.19
CA ASN A 73 -11.90 -1.28 -8.49
C ASN A 73 -10.92 -2.45 -8.32
N MET A 74 -11.45 -3.68 -8.32
CA MET A 74 -10.71 -4.94 -8.16
C MET A 74 -10.39 -5.64 -9.51
N HIS A 75 -10.16 -4.85 -10.57
CA HIS A 75 -9.94 -5.30 -11.96
C HIS A 75 -8.66 -4.73 -12.62
N HIS A 76 -7.65 -4.35 -11.84
CA HIS A 76 -6.32 -4.01 -12.35
C HIS A 76 -5.60 -5.27 -12.86
N LYS A 77 -4.42 -5.08 -13.46
CA LYS A 77 -3.59 -6.16 -14.03
C LYS A 77 -3.18 -7.23 -13.00
N HIS A 78 -3.07 -6.86 -11.73
CA HIS A 78 -2.62 -7.73 -10.64
C HIS A 78 -3.49 -7.52 -9.39
N ARG A 79 -3.73 -8.58 -8.59
CA ARG A 79 -4.53 -8.45 -7.36
C ARG A 79 -3.85 -7.53 -6.34
N GLY A 80 -2.64 -7.86 -5.95
CA GLY A 80 -1.92 -7.16 -4.89
C GLY A 80 -0.61 -7.84 -4.53
N LYS A 81 0.23 -7.12 -3.78
CA LYS A 81 1.31 -7.73 -2.99
C LYS A 81 0.74 -8.15 -1.63
N ALA A 82 1.17 -9.31 -1.14
CA ALA A 82 0.83 -9.83 0.18
C ALA A 82 2.11 -10.14 0.98
N ILE A 83 2.37 -9.41 2.04
CA ILE A 83 3.59 -9.55 2.84
C ILE A 83 3.26 -10.25 4.15
N ILE A 84 3.97 -11.33 4.50
CA ILE A 84 3.75 -12.06 5.75
C ILE A 84 5.00 -11.97 6.63
N PHE A 85 4.91 -11.30 7.78
CA PHE A 85 5.97 -11.28 8.79
C PHE A 85 5.67 -12.33 9.86
N ASN A 86 6.38 -13.46 9.82
CA ASN A 86 6.20 -14.59 10.72
C ASN A 86 7.35 -14.66 11.74
N HIS A 87 7.05 -14.43 13.02
CA HIS A 87 8.02 -14.48 14.11
C HIS A 87 7.75 -15.72 14.98
N GLU A 88 8.57 -16.74 14.82
CA GLU A 88 8.55 -17.99 15.59
C GLU A 88 9.57 -17.96 16.73
N ASN A 89 10.74 -17.32 16.54
CA ASN A 89 11.84 -17.34 17.52
C ASN A 89 12.32 -15.93 17.88
N PHE A 90 12.54 -15.73 19.17
CA PHE A 90 12.83 -14.44 19.79
C PHE A 90 14.15 -14.48 20.57
N GLN A 91 14.86 -13.35 20.60
CA GLN A 91 16.07 -13.11 21.40
C GLN A 91 15.75 -12.41 22.73
N ILE A 92 14.47 -12.17 23.00
CA ILE A 92 13.93 -11.56 24.22
C ILE A 92 13.64 -12.67 25.22
N ARG A 93 14.21 -12.57 26.43
CA ARG A 93 14.29 -13.69 27.41
C ARG A 93 12.94 -14.26 27.83
N ASP A 94 11.93 -13.40 27.95
CA ASP A 94 10.63 -13.74 28.51
C ASP A 94 9.62 -14.22 27.43
N LEU A 95 9.99 -14.11 26.14
CA LEU A 95 9.18 -14.58 25.02
C LEU A 95 9.53 -16.02 24.64
N LYS A 96 8.53 -16.90 24.66
CA LYS A 96 8.65 -18.30 24.23
C LYS A 96 8.58 -18.43 22.70
N SER A 97 9.19 -19.46 22.14
CA SER A 97 9.01 -19.78 20.70
C SER A 97 7.54 -20.06 20.37
N ARG A 98 7.04 -19.55 19.23
CA ARG A 98 5.64 -19.68 18.77
C ARG A 98 5.44 -20.91 17.88
N ALA A 99 5.89 -22.07 18.39
CA ALA A 99 5.88 -23.34 17.68
C ALA A 99 4.55 -23.62 16.97
N GLY A 100 4.60 -23.73 15.64
CA GLY A 100 3.42 -23.96 14.79
C GLY A 100 3.02 -22.75 13.93
N THR A 101 3.48 -21.54 14.23
CA THR A 101 3.20 -20.34 13.41
C THR A 101 3.71 -20.46 11.96
N GLY A 102 4.73 -21.30 11.72
CA GLY A 102 5.15 -21.66 10.35
C GLY A 102 4.05 -22.35 9.54
N LEU A 103 3.18 -23.15 10.16
CA LEU A 103 2.03 -23.78 9.50
C LEU A 103 0.94 -22.73 9.18
N ASP A 104 0.69 -21.80 10.10
CA ASP A 104 -0.23 -20.67 9.85
C ASP A 104 0.27 -19.82 8.67
N CYS A 105 1.58 -19.55 8.62
CA CYS A 105 2.22 -18.83 7.51
C CYS A 105 2.03 -19.55 6.17
N ILE A 106 2.27 -20.87 6.12
CA ILE A 106 2.10 -21.69 4.90
C ILE A 106 0.64 -21.72 4.44
N ASN A 107 -0.30 -21.92 5.38
CA ASN A 107 -1.73 -21.95 5.08
C ASN A 107 -2.25 -20.60 4.58
N LEU A 108 -1.79 -19.50 5.18
CA LEU A 108 -2.11 -18.14 4.74
C LEU A 108 -1.50 -17.85 3.37
N GLU A 109 -0.22 -18.20 3.14
CA GLU A 109 0.46 -18.03 1.86
C GLU A 109 -0.27 -18.75 0.73
N ALA A 110 -0.64 -20.02 0.93
CA ALA A 110 -1.41 -20.79 -0.05
C ALA A 110 -2.79 -20.15 -0.31
N SER A 111 -3.48 -19.70 0.74
CA SER A 111 -4.80 -19.06 0.62
C SER A 111 -4.74 -17.74 -0.15
N LEU A 112 -3.71 -16.92 0.08
CA LEU A 112 -3.52 -15.63 -0.60
C LEU A 112 -3.05 -15.82 -2.05
N LYS A 113 -2.20 -16.80 -2.35
CA LYS A 113 -1.85 -17.20 -3.73
C LYS A 113 -3.10 -17.63 -4.51
N ASN A 114 -3.99 -18.40 -3.89
CA ASN A 114 -5.28 -18.80 -4.50
C ASN A 114 -6.23 -17.61 -4.76
N LEU A 115 -6.10 -16.51 -4.02
CA LEU A 115 -6.83 -15.25 -4.27
C LEU A 115 -6.15 -14.33 -5.30
N GLY A 116 -5.01 -14.75 -5.87
CA GLY A 116 -4.26 -14.06 -6.91
C GLY A 116 -3.19 -13.09 -6.41
N PHE A 117 -2.87 -13.07 -5.11
CA PHE A 117 -1.80 -12.23 -4.57
C PHE A 117 -0.40 -12.76 -4.92
N ASP A 118 0.52 -11.84 -5.14
CA ASP A 118 1.96 -12.11 -5.11
C ASP A 118 2.44 -12.07 -3.65
N VAL A 119 2.69 -13.25 -3.07
CA VAL A 119 2.94 -13.41 -1.63
C VAL A 119 4.44 -13.55 -1.32
N THR A 120 4.96 -12.70 -0.43
CA THR A 120 6.32 -12.76 0.09
C THR A 120 6.31 -12.95 1.61
N PRO A 121 6.68 -14.15 2.13
CA PRO A 121 6.90 -14.36 3.56
C PRO A 121 8.32 -13.94 4.00
N TYR A 122 8.42 -13.51 5.25
CA TYR A 122 9.67 -13.28 5.98
C TYR A 122 9.59 -13.97 7.34
N VAL A 123 10.71 -14.54 7.81
CA VAL A 123 10.79 -15.30 9.06
C VAL A 123 11.80 -14.66 10.01
N ASP A 124 11.40 -14.48 11.27
CA ASP A 124 12.24 -14.04 12.40
C ASP A 124 13.11 -12.79 12.11
N LEU A 125 12.55 -11.75 11.48
CA LEU A 125 13.26 -10.49 11.25
C LEU A 125 13.56 -9.75 12.56
N THR A 126 14.74 -9.13 12.64
CA THR A 126 15.06 -8.09 13.63
C THR A 126 14.31 -6.79 13.32
N LEU A 127 14.29 -5.83 14.27
CA LEU A 127 13.71 -4.50 14.08
C LEU A 127 14.35 -3.76 12.89
N ASP A 128 15.67 -3.82 12.73
CA ASP A 128 16.40 -3.17 11.63
C ASP A 128 16.07 -3.79 10.26
N GLU A 129 15.97 -5.12 10.18
CA GLU A 129 15.55 -5.81 8.97
C GLU A 129 14.08 -5.55 8.62
N LEU A 130 13.20 -5.62 9.63
CA LEU A 130 11.77 -5.34 9.51
C LEU A 130 11.54 -3.92 9.01
N ASP A 131 12.19 -2.93 9.62
CA ASP A 131 12.03 -1.53 9.24
C ASP A 131 12.49 -1.29 7.80
N LYS A 132 13.64 -1.85 7.39
CA LYS A 132 14.12 -1.82 5.99
C LYS A 132 13.17 -2.51 5.01
N LYS A 133 12.48 -3.59 5.39
CA LYS A 133 11.45 -4.23 4.54
C LYS A 133 10.20 -3.37 4.44
N LEU A 134 9.73 -2.78 5.53
CA LEU A 134 8.57 -1.89 5.53
C LEU A 134 8.84 -0.63 4.69
N ASP A 135 10.04 -0.05 4.82
CA ASP A 135 10.48 1.12 4.04
C ASP A 135 10.76 0.81 2.56
N TYR A 136 11.01 -0.46 2.21
CA TYR A 136 11.07 -0.94 0.83
C TYR A 136 9.65 -1.06 0.25
N TRP A 137 8.77 -1.83 0.89
CA TRP A 137 7.42 -2.08 0.39
C TRP A 137 6.58 -0.81 0.27
N ALA A 138 6.71 0.14 1.21
CA ALA A 138 5.99 1.42 1.14
C ALA A 138 6.37 2.30 -0.09
N LYS A 139 7.48 1.99 -0.79
CA LYS A 139 7.99 2.74 -1.94
C LYS A 139 7.79 2.02 -3.29
N GLU A 140 7.17 0.85 -3.30
CA GLU A 140 6.85 0.11 -4.54
C GLU A 140 5.72 0.80 -5.35
N ASP A 141 5.67 0.52 -6.66
CA ASP A 141 4.60 1.02 -7.54
C ASP A 141 3.37 0.11 -7.53
N TYR A 142 2.34 0.52 -6.80
CA TYR A 142 1.04 -0.15 -6.73
C TYR A 142 0.04 0.29 -7.81
N THR A 143 0.43 1.10 -8.81
CA THR A 143 -0.48 1.65 -9.84
C THR A 143 -1.27 0.54 -10.55
N ASN A 144 -0.61 -0.58 -10.88
CA ASN A 144 -1.20 -1.71 -11.62
C ASN A 144 -1.77 -2.83 -10.73
N TYR A 145 -1.91 -2.61 -9.43
CA TYR A 145 -2.45 -3.56 -8.45
C TYR A 145 -3.79 -3.09 -7.89
N ASP A 146 -4.71 -3.98 -7.51
CA ASP A 146 -5.97 -3.58 -6.87
C ASP A 146 -5.77 -3.11 -5.43
N CYS A 147 -4.96 -3.86 -4.67
CA CYS A 147 -4.87 -3.72 -3.22
C CYS A 147 -3.49 -4.08 -2.67
N PHE A 148 -3.31 -3.82 -1.38
CA PHE A 148 -2.15 -4.25 -0.61
C PHE A 148 -2.59 -5.07 0.61
N LEU A 149 -1.80 -6.07 0.96
CA LEU A 149 -2.02 -6.91 2.14
C LEU A 149 -0.73 -7.08 2.94
N MET A 150 -0.81 -6.90 4.25
CA MET A 150 0.21 -7.26 5.21
C MET A 150 -0.37 -8.16 6.29
N ALA A 151 0.32 -9.23 6.64
CA ALA A 151 0.01 -10.09 7.77
C ALA A 151 1.20 -10.14 8.73
N VAL A 152 0.92 -10.15 10.03
CA VAL A 152 1.94 -10.26 11.08
C VAL A 152 1.52 -11.35 12.05
N LEU A 153 2.36 -12.36 12.20
CA LEU A 153 2.18 -13.49 13.11
C LEU A 153 3.29 -13.41 14.16
N SER A 154 2.98 -12.95 15.38
CA SER A 154 4.00 -12.73 16.42
C SER A 154 3.41 -12.76 17.85
N HIS A 155 4.25 -12.48 18.84
CA HIS A 155 3.79 -12.01 20.16
C HIS A 155 3.44 -10.53 20.08
N GLY A 156 2.61 -10.08 21.01
CA GLY A 156 2.28 -8.68 21.22
C GLY A 156 1.70 -8.46 22.60
N GLU A 157 1.61 -7.20 22.98
CA GLU A 157 0.95 -6.70 24.19
C GLU A 157 0.14 -5.46 23.79
N GLN A 158 -0.50 -4.77 24.75
CA GLN A 158 -1.40 -3.65 24.43
C GLN A 158 -0.67 -2.53 23.66
N GLY A 159 -0.99 -2.36 22.38
CA GLY A 159 -0.39 -1.37 21.50
C GLY A 159 1.02 -1.69 20.97
N ILE A 160 1.59 -2.87 21.23
CA ILE A 160 2.90 -3.28 20.71
C ILE A 160 2.89 -4.68 20.07
N ILE A 161 3.79 -4.89 19.11
CA ILE A 161 4.12 -6.20 18.53
C ILE A 161 5.62 -6.42 18.63
N TYR A 162 6.04 -7.67 18.78
CA TYR A 162 7.45 -8.04 18.80
C TYR A 162 8.00 -8.39 17.42
N ALA A 163 9.18 -7.87 17.10
CA ALA A 163 10.12 -8.46 16.16
C ALA A 163 11.01 -9.48 16.92
N LYS A 164 12.03 -10.06 16.27
CA LYS A 164 12.95 -11.03 16.88
C LYS A 164 13.64 -10.50 18.14
N ASP A 165 14.07 -9.24 18.12
CA ASP A 165 15.04 -8.64 19.06
C ASP A 165 14.47 -7.47 19.88
N GLY A 166 13.33 -6.90 19.48
CA GLY A 166 12.66 -5.83 20.23
C GLY A 166 11.19 -5.64 19.86
N ALA A 167 10.49 -4.78 20.61
CA ALA A 167 9.11 -4.39 20.35
C ALA A 167 9.02 -3.17 19.43
N TYR A 168 7.91 -3.05 18.70
CA TYR A 168 7.58 -1.89 17.88
C TYR A 168 6.08 -1.56 17.97
N LYS A 169 5.70 -0.36 17.52
CA LYS A 169 4.31 0.10 17.51
C LYS A 169 3.68 -0.14 16.14
N PRO A 170 2.55 -0.86 16.05
CA PRO A 170 1.91 -1.17 14.77
C PRO A 170 1.51 0.06 13.96
N GLU A 171 1.05 1.12 14.63
CA GLU A 171 0.65 2.38 13.99
C GLU A 171 1.84 3.12 13.36
N ASP A 172 2.91 3.34 14.13
CA ASP A 172 4.10 4.06 13.67
C ASP A 172 4.84 3.27 12.57
N ASN A 173 5.00 1.95 12.74
CA ASN A 173 5.86 1.14 11.88
C ASN A 173 5.14 0.48 10.68
N LEU A 174 3.90 -0.01 10.85
CA LEU A 174 3.19 -0.79 9.82
C LEU A 174 2.34 0.10 8.92
N TRP A 175 1.09 0.42 9.30
CA TRP A 175 0.17 1.15 8.42
C TRP A 175 0.51 2.63 8.27
N GLY A 176 1.17 3.25 9.26
CA GLY A 176 1.65 4.62 9.20
C GLY A 176 2.58 4.93 8.01
N ARG A 177 3.12 3.92 7.33
CA ARG A 177 3.91 4.05 6.09
C ARG A 177 3.08 4.03 4.79
N PHE A 178 1.91 3.41 4.80
CA PHE A 178 1.08 3.16 3.60
C PHE A 178 -0.08 4.16 3.47
N THR A 179 -0.04 5.26 4.22
CA THR A 179 -1.02 6.34 4.16
C THR A 179 -1.03 7.00 2.78
N GLY A 180 -2.18 7.57 2.38
CA GLY A 180 -2.38 8.06 1.00
C GLY A 180 -1.46 9.20 0.56
N ASP A 181 -0.80 9.88 1.50
CA ASP A 181 0.23 10.90 1.29
C ASP A 181 1.64 10.32 1.08
N LYS A 182 1.92 9.11 1.60
CA LYS A 182 3.24 8.44 1.57
C LYS A 182 3.32 7.39 0.47
N CYS A 183 2.28 6.57 0.34
CA CYS A 183 2.15 5.54 -0.69
C CYS A 183 1.04 5.90 -1.67
N VAL A 184 1.27 6.97 -2.46
CA VAL A 184 0.26 7.60 -3.34
C VAL A 184 -0.36 6.66 -4.37
N THR A 185 0.33 5.58 -4.73
CA THR A 185 -0.13 4.54 -5.66
C THR A 185 -1.15 3.56 -5.06
N LEU A 186 -1.38 3.63 -3.73
CA LEU A 186 -2.43 2.95 -2.97
C LEU A 186 -3.56 3.89 -2.49
N ALA A 187 -3.65 5.13 -2.98
CA ALA A 187 -4.76 6.03 -2.65
C ALA A 187 -6.07 5.56 -3.35
N GLY A 188 -7.17 5.39 -2.60
CA GLY A 188 -8.43 4.88 -3.14
C GLY A 188 -8.43 3.36 -3.42
N LYS A 189 -7.46 2.64 -2.81
CA LYS A 189 -7.24 1.19 -2.93
C LYS A 189 -7.20 0.54 -1.54
N PRO A 190 -7.85 -0.62 -1.32
CA PRO A 190 -7.91 -1.21 0.00
C PRO A 190 -6.54 -1.71 0.49
N LYS A 191 -6.25 -1.42 1.75
CA LYS A 191 -4.97 -1.67 2.44
C LYS A 191 -5.24 -2.56 3.66
N LEU A 192 -4.98 -3.85 3.53
CA LEU A 192 -5.43 -4.89 4.46
C LEU A 192 -4.31 -5.29 5.43
N PHE A 193 -4.56 -5.24 6.73
CA PHE A 193 -3.60 -5.60 7.78
C PHE A 193 -4.19 -6.67 8.70
N PHE A 194 -3.58 -7.85 8.74
CA PHE A 194 -4.02 -8.99 9.55
C PHE A 194 -3.01 -9.26 10.68
N ILE A 195 -3.41 -9.03 11.93
CA ILE A 195 -2.53 -9.06 13.09
C ILE A 195 -2.88 -10.24 14.00
N GLN A 196 -2.10 -11.31 13.89
CA GLN A 196 -2.09 -12.42 14.84
C GLN A 196 -1.05 -12.14 15.94
N ALA A 197 -1.45 -11.32 16.90
CA ALA A 197 -0.72 -11.01 18.12
C ALA A 197 -1.72 -10.75 19.26
N CYS A 198 -1.30 -10.96 20.50
CA CYS A 198 -2.10 -10.57 21.68
C CYS A 198 -2.11 -9.04 21.82
N GLN A 199 -3.16 -8.49 22.43
CA GLN A 199 -3.23 -7.08 22.85
C GLN A 199 -3.43 -6.91 24.37
N GLY A 200 -3.33 -8.00 25.14
CA GLY A 200 -3.38 -8.00 26.60
C GLY A 200 -3.91 -9.33 27.16
N ASP A 201 -3.87 -9.47 28.50
CA ASP A 201 -4.22 -10.71 29.20
C ASP A 201 -5.72 -10.82 29.58
N ARG A 202 -6.58 -9.93 29.08
CA ARG A 202 -8.00 -9.88 29.45
C ARG A 202 -8.80 -10.86 28.61
N LEU A 203 -9.31 -11.91 29.25
CA LEU A 203 -10.25 -12.85 28.63
C LEU A 203 -11.60 -12.17 28.37
N ASP A 204 -12.10 -12.23 27.14
CA ASP A 204 -13.45 -11.74 26.80
C ASP A 204 -14.54 -12.74 27.24
N GLY A 205 -15.67 -12.19 27.72
CA GLY A 205 -16.88 -12.94 28.05
C GLY A 205 -17.89 -13.05 26.89
N GLY A 206 -17.75 -12.22 25.85
CA GLY A 206 -18.52 -12.28 24.60
C GLY A 206 -19.92 -11.65 24.67
N VAL A 207 -20.22 -10.74 23.73
CA VAL A 207 -21.54 -10.12 23.53
C VAL A 207 -21.81 -9.92 22.03
N GLN A 208 -23.07 -10.05 21.58
CA GLN A 208 -23.50 -9.75 20.20
C GLN A 208 -24.19 -8.38 20.09
N LEU A 209 -24.06 -7.67 18.95
CA LEU A 209 -25.08 -6.77 18.35
C LEU A 209 -24.63 -6.22 16.96
N ARG A 210 -25.45 -5.38 16.29
CA ARG A 210 -25.28 -4.87 14.89
C ARG A 210 -25.82 -3.43 14.70
N THR A 211 -25.32 -2.67 13.71
CA THR A 211 -25.93 -1.41 13.18
C THR A 211 -25.44 -1.01 11.76
N GLN A 212 -25.97 0.06 11.15
CA GLN A 212 -25.68 0.58 9.78
C GLN A 212 -25.48 2.13 9.71
N VAL A 213 -25.38 2.71 8.49
CA VAL A 213 -24.78 4.01 8.07
C VAL A 213 -25.82 5.17 7.85
N ASP A 214 -25.68 6.33 7.14
CA ASP A 214 -24.81 6.78 6.02
C ASP A 214 -24.78 8.34 5.80
N GLY A 215 -23.88 8.84 4.92
CA GLY A 215 -23.91 10.16 4.22
C GLY A 215 -23.16 11.36 4.88
N SER A 216 -22.64 12.37 4.16
CA SER A 216 -22.47 12.62 2.70
C SER A 216 -21.51 13.83 2.42
N SER A 217 -21.26 14.14 1.14
CA SER A 217 -20.55 15.32 0.55
C SER A 217 -19.02 15.22 0.29
N THR A 218 -18.47 16.22 -0.43
CA THR A 218 -17.19 16.17 -1.18
C THR A 218 -15.97 15.87 -0.31
N PHE A 219 -15.50 14.62 -0.36
CA PHE A 219 -14.44 14.14 0.52
C PHE A 219 -13.02 14.43 0.04
N LYS A 220 -12.14 14.76 0.99
CA LYS A 220 -10.75 14.31 0.94
C LYS A 220 -10.75 12.90 1.53
N ILE A 221 -10.13 11.94 0.85
CA ILE A 221 -9.77 10.65 1.46
C ILE A 221 -8.89 10.97 2.69
N PRO A 222 -9.29 10.61 3.93
CA PRO A 222 -8.41 10.71 5.09
C PRO A 222 -7.10 9.96 4.85
N ILE A 223 -5.98 10.43 5.42
CA ILE A 223 -4.67 9.75 5.23
C ILE A 223 -4.68 8.27 5.65
N TYR A 224 -5.56 7.90 6.59
CA TYR A 224 -5.82 6.54 7.08
C TYR A 224 -7.10 5.88 6.53
N ALA A 225 -7.63 6.32 5.38
CA ALA A 225 -8.76 5.67 4.73
C ALA A 225 -8.36 4.56 3.75
N ASP A 226 -9.36 3.75 3.37
CA ASP A 226 -9.23 2.45 2.70
C ASP A 226 -8.45 1.39 3.50
N PHE A 227 -8.12 1.62 4.78
CA PHE A 227 -7.48 0.62 5.64
C PHE A 227 -8.52 -0.33 6.25
N LEU A 228 -8.20 -1.62 6.27
CA LEU A 228 -8.83 -2.62 7.14
C LEU A 228 -7.75 -3.20 8.04
N ILE A 229 -7.87 -3.02 9.35
CA ILE A 229 -6.97 -3.61 10.34
C ILE A 229 -7.77 -4.62 11.16
N ALA A 230 -7.42 -5.90 11.05
CA ALA A 230 -8.07 -7.01 11.71
C ALA A 230 -7.10 -7.69 12.68
N TYR A 231 -7.34 -7.51 13.98
CA TYR A 231 -6.65 -8.25 15.04
C TYR A 231 -7.39 -9.56 15.35
N SER A 232 -6.66 -10.59 15.76
CA SER A 232 -7.25 -11.83 16.30
C SER A 232 -7.57 -11.78 17.79
N THR A 233 -7.16 -10.71 18.49
CA THR A 233 -7.49 -10.46 19.91
C THR A 233 -8.08 -9.05 20.08
N ILE A 234 -8.85 -8.84 21.16
CA ILE A 234 -9.46 -7.55 21.49
C ILE A 234 -8.47 -6.71 22.33
N PRO A 235 -8.31 -5.39 22.07
CA PRO A 235 -7.47 -4.49 22.87
C PRO A 235 -7.96 -4.15 24.28
#